data_AF-A0A1M7PPI8-F1
#
_entry.id   AF-A0A1M7PPI8-F1
#
_cell.length_a   1.000
_cell.length_b   1.000
_cell.length_c   1.000
_cell.angle_alpha   90.00
_cell.angle_beta   90.00
_cell.angle_gamma   90.00
#
_symmetry.space_group_name_H-M   'P 1'
#
loop_
_entity.id
_entity.type
_entity.pdbx_description
1 polymer ?
#
loop_
_entity_poly.entity_id
_entity_poly.type
_entity_poly.pdbx_seq_one_letter_code
_entity_poly.pdbx_strand_id
1 'polypeptide(L)'
;MDYKKFVYEQKKRDKILKAKSTQVVVKEIRFGPQTDEHDYEFKRKNAEKFLKEGAKLKAFVFFKGRSIIYKDQGQILLLRLATDLEEFGKVEAMPVLEGKRMIMFIAPKKKK
;
A
#
# COMPACT_ATOMS: atom_id res chain seq x y z
N MET A 1 -49.00 4.06 0.08
CA MET A 1 -47.58 3.92 -0.28
C MET A 1 -47.16 2.49 0.02
N ASP A 2 -47.00 1.66 -1.02
CA ASP A 2 -46.64 0.25 -0.87
C ASP A 2 -45.25 0.07 -0.25
N TYR A 3 -45.23 -0.24 1.04
CA TYR A 3 -44.02 -0.49 1.83
C TYR A 3 -43.10 -1.53 1.16
N LYS A 4 -43.68 -2.55 0.52
CA LYS A 4 -42.94 -3.56 -0.25
C LYS A 4 -42.17 -2.98 -1.45
N LYS A 5 -42.73 -1.99 -2.14
CA LYS A 5 -42.09 -1.35 -3.30
C LYS A 5 -40.92 -0.47 -2.87
N PHE A 6 -41.08 0.26 -1.76
CA PHE A 6 -40.02 1.07 -1.16
C PHE A 6 -38.83 0.23 -0.67
N VAL A 7 -39.07 -0.90 0.01
CA VAL A 7 -38.01 -1.82 0.46
C VAL A 7 -37.23 -2.40 -0.71
N TYR A 8 -37.90 -2.69 -1.83
CA TYR A 8 -37.24 -3.18 -3.04
C TYR A 8 -36.33 -2.11 -3.67
N GLU A 9 -36.82 -0.87 -3.77
CA GLU A 9 -36.02 0.25 -4.30
C GLU A 9 -34.83 0.61 -3.41
N GLN A 10 -35.00 0.54 -2.08
CA GLN A 10 -33.92 0.76 -1.12
C GLN A 10 -32.83 -0.31 -1.26
N LYS A 11 -33.19 -1.61 -1.35
CA LYS A 11 -32.23 -2.70 -1.60
C LYS A 11 -31.52 -2.55 -2.94
N LYS A 12 -32.22 -2.08 -3.98
CA LYS A 12 -31.63 -1.83 -5.30
C LYS A 12 -30.63 -0.67 -5.24
N ARG A 13 -30.97 0.43 -4.57
CA ARG A 13 -30.04 1.55 -4.31
C ARG A 13 -28.81 1.11 -3.54
N ASP A 14 -28.98 0.34 -2.47
CA ASP A 14 -27.87 -0.12 -1.61
C ASP A 14 -26.90 -1.02 -2.39
N LYS A 15 -27.42 -1.91 -3.24
CA LYS A 15 -26.60 -2.73 -4.15
C LYS A 15 -25.84 -1.89 -5.16
N ILE A 16 -26.48 -0.89 -5.77
CA ILE A 16 -25.83 0.01 -6.73
C ILE A 16 -24.75 0.85 -6.04
N LEU A 17 -25.00 1.34 -4.82
CA LEU A 17 -24.03 2.10 -4.03
C LEU A 17 -22.82 1.25 -3.65
N LYS A 18 -23.05 0.01 -3.18
CA LYS A 18 -21.98 -0.95 -2.89
C LYS A 18 -21.17 -1.32 -4.12
N ALA A 19 -21.81 -1.52 -5.27
CA ALA A 19 -21.12 -1.80 -6.54
C ALA A 19 -20.32 -0.58 -7.06
N LYS A 20 -20.80 0.65 -6.81
CA LYS A 20 -20.10 1.89 -7.18
C LYS A 20 -18.93 2.22 -6.25
N SER A 21 -18.90 1.68 -5.04
CA SER A 21 -17.79 1.89 -4.12
C SER A 21 -16.57 1.11 -4.60
N THR A 22 -15.61 1.79 -5.21
CA THR A 22 -14.30 1.21 -5.53
C THR A 22 -13.62 0.77 -4.22
N GLN A 23 -13.49 -0.54 -4.01
CA GLN A 23 -12.73 -1.07 -2.88
C GLN A 23 -11.27 -0.63 -3.03
N VAL A 24 -10.78 0.13 -2.06
CA VAL A 24 -9.36 0.52 -2.01
C VAL A 24 -8.57 -0.71 -1.61
N VAL A 25 -7.95 -1.36 -2.59
CA VAL A 25 -7.12 -2.53 -2.34
C VAL A 25 -5.79 -2.08 -1.75
N VAL A 26 -5.40 -2.66 -0.62
CA VAL A 26 -4.07 -2.46 -0.02
C VAL A 26 -3.21 -3.65 -0.39
N LYS A 27 -2.08 -3.40 -1.06
CA LYS A 27 -1.06 -4.39 -1.39
C LYS A 27 0.13 -4.20 -0.48
N GLU A 28 0.67 -5.29 0.02
CA GLU A 28 1.80 -5.27 0.94
C GLU A 28 3.07 -5.77 0.23
N ILE A 29 4.20 -5.11 0.46
CA ILE A 29 5.52 -5.56 -0.01
C ILE A 29 6.46 -5.65 1.19
N ARG A 30 7.11 -6.81 1.30
CA ARG A 30 8.04 -7.14 2.38
C ARG A 30 9.47 -7.04 1.90
N PHE A 31 10.28 -6.29 2.65
CA PHE A 31 11.73 -6.21 2.49
C PHE A 31 12.44 -6.90 3.65
N GLY A 32 13.66 -7.39 3.37
CA GLY A 32 14.61 -7.81 4.38
C GLY A 32 15.55 -6.66 4.75
N PRO A 33 16.21 -6.71 5.92
CA PRO A 33 17.23 -5.72 6.27
C PRO A 33 18.47 -5.81 5.38
N GLN A 34 18.69 -6.94 4.73
CA GLN A 34 19.80 -7.22 3.80
C GLN A 34 19.24 -7.56 2.41
N THR A 35 18.28 -6.77 1.92
CA THR A 35 17.76 -6.97 0.56
C THR A 35 18.84 -6.62 -0.46
N ASP A 36 19.17 -7.56 -1.34
CA ASP A 36 20.06 -7.35 -2.48
C ASP A 36 19.42 -6.47 -3.56
N GLU A 37 20.25 -5.88 -4.43
CA GLU A 37 19.79 -4.95 -5.47
C GLU A 37 18.79 -5.60 -6.45
N HIS A 38 19.03 -6.85 -6.83
CA HIS A 38 18.11 -7.58 -7.72
C HIS A 38 16.73 -7.82 -7.08
N ASP A 39 16.69 -8.18 -5.79
CA ASP A 39 15.43 -8.37 -5.05
C ASP A 39 14.70 -7.02 -4.86
N TYR A 40 15.46 -5.94 -4.64
CA TYR A 40 14.92 -4.60 -4.57
C TYR A 40 14.24 -4.18 -5.89
N GLU A 41 14.93 -4.33 -7.02
CA GLU A 41 14.37 -3.95 -8.33
C GLU A 41 13.10 -4.73 -8.68
N PHE A 42 13.07 -6.04 -8.39
CA PHE A 42 11.88 -6.85 -8.62
C PHE A 42 10.70 -6.35 -7.77
N LYS A 43 10.93 -6.04 -6.50
CA LYS A 43 9.91 -5.48 -5.60
C LYS A 43 9.48 -4.08 -5.99
N ARG A 44 10.40 -3.23 -6.44
CA ARG A 44 10.10 -1.90 -6.98
C ARG A 44 9.16 -2.00 -8.18
N LYS A 45 9.43 -2.88 -9.15
CA LYS A 45 8.55 -3.08 -10.32
C LYS A 45 7.14 -3.54 -9.91
N ASN A 46 7.04 -4.43 -8.93
CA ASN A 46 5.74 -4.83 -8.38
C ASN A 46 5.02 -3.68 -7.65
N ALA A 47 5.76 -2.89 -6.88
CA ALA A 47 5.24 -1.71 -6.21
C ALA A 47 4.67 -0.69 -7.20
N GLU A 48 5.41 -0.41 -8.27
CA GLU A 48 4.98 0.44 -9.38
C GLU A 48 3.69 -0.08 -10.01
N LYS A 49 3.63 -1.39 -10.29
CA LYS A 49 2.44 -2.02 -10.86
C LYS A 49 1.21 -1.83 -9.95
N PHE A 50 1.36 -2.06 -8.65
CA PHE A 50 0.27 -1.87 -7.69
C PHE A 50 -0.22 -0.41 -7.64
N LEU A 51 0.69 0.56 -7.65
CA LEU A 51 0.34 1.97 -7.68
C LEU A 51 -0.36 2.36 -9.00
N LYS A 52 0.09 1.81 -10.13
CA LYS A 52 -0.55 2.00 -11.45
C LYS A 52 -1.96 1.40 -11.51
N GLU A 53 -2.20 0.29 -10.82
CA GLU A 53 -3.53 -0.33 -10.68
C GLU A 53 -4.47 0.45 -9.73
N GLY A 54 -3.98 1.51 -9.07
CA GLY A 54 -4.76 2.31 -8.12
C GLY A 54 -4.87 1.67 -6.73
N ALA A 55 -4.04 0.68 -6.43
CA ALA A 55 -3.95 0.10 -5.09
C ALA A 55 -3.06 0.97 -4.18
N LYS A 56 -3.39 1.01 -2.88
CA LYS A 56 -2.49 1.55 -1.86
C LYS A 56 -1.39 0.54 -1.58
N LEU A 57 -0.16 1.03 -1.41
CA LEU A 57 0.99 0.20 -1.12
C LEU A 57 1.40 0.37 0.35
N LYS A 58 1.57 -0.75 1.04
CA LYS A 58 2.18 -0.84 2.36
C LYS A 58 3.52 -1.56 2.24
N ALA A 59 4.60 -0.79 2.20
CA ALA A 59 5.95 -1.32 2.19
C ALA A 59 6.43 -1.52 3.63
N PHE A 60 7.04 -2.65 3.94
CA PHE A 60 7.61 -2.85 5.27
C PHE A 60 8.90 -3.67 5.24
N VAL A 61 9.83 -3.31 6.13
CA VAL A 61 11.04 -4.07 6.42
C VAL A 61 10.81 -4.90 7.68
N PHE A 62 11.08 -6.21 7.61
CA PHE A 62 10.93 -7.10 8.75
C PHE A 62 12.28 -7.38 9.42
N PHE A 63 12.45 -6.98 10.67
CA PHE A 63 13.67 -7.23 11.44
C PHE A 63 13.50 -8.50 12.29
N LYS A 64 14.33 -9.52 12.05
CA LYS A 64 14.29 -10.79 12.79
C LYS A 64 15.35 -10.81 13.90
N GLY A 65 14.93 -10.95 15.15
CA GLY A 65 15.86 -11.04 16.29
C GLY A 65 16.73 -9.78 16.46
N ARG A 66 18.05 -9.94 16.41
CA ARG A 66 19.02 -8.83 16.58
C ARG A 66 19.15 -7.91 15.37
N SER A 67 18.43 -8.16 14.27
CA SER A 67 18.48 -7.32 13.07
C SER A 67 17.95 -5.90 13.25
N ILE A 68 17.39 -5.55 14.41
CA ILE A 68 16.96 -4.17 14.71
C ILE A 68 18.11 -3.15 14.65
N ILE A 69 19.37 -3.61 14.77
CA ILE A 69 20.56 -2.77 14.56
C ILE A 69 20.60 -2.19 13.15
N TYR A 70 19.97 -2.85 12.17
CA TYR A 70 19.89 -2.40 10.78
C TYR A 70 18.67 -1.52 10.50
N LYS A 71 18.06 -0.93 11.54
CA LYS A 71 16.92 -0.02 11.40
C LYS A 71 17.21 1.13 10.44
N ASP A 72 18.41 1.70 10.48
CA ASP A 72 18.83 2.79 9.60
C ASP A 72 18.88 2.34 8.14
N GLN A 73 19.42 1.16 7.88
CA GLN A 73 19.43 0.58 6.53
C GLN A 73 18.01 0.32 6.02
N GLY A 74 17.13 -0.19 6.87
CA GLY A 74 15.72 -0.38 6.54
C GLY A 74 15.01 0.96 6.23
N GLN A 75 15.32 2.01 6.99
CA GLN A 75 14.78 3.35 6.75
C GLN A 75 15.26 3.91 5.42
N ILE A 76 16.57 3.83 5.15
CA ILE A 76 17.17 4.27 3.88
C ILE A 76 16.55 3.50 2.70
N LEU A 77 16.34 2.19 2.83
CA LEU A 77 15.70 1.39 1.79
C LEU A 77 14.28 1.85 1.48
N LEU A 78 13.47 2.10 2.51
CA LEU A 78 12.09 2.57 2.32
C LEU A 78 12.05 4.00 1.75
N LEU A 79 12.96 4.87 2.18
CA LEU A 79 13.10 6.21 1.60
C LEU A 79 13.55 6.15 0.13
N ARG A 80 14.50 5.27 -0.21
CA ARG A 80 14.90 5.04 -1.61
C ARG A 80 13.71 4.58 -2.45
N LEU A 81 12.92 3.65 -1.94
CA LEU A 81 11.69 3.18 -2.59
C LEU A 81 10.67 4.31 -2.77
N ALA A 82 10.56 5.20 -1.78
CA ALA A 82 9.69 6.37 -1.84
C ALA A 82 10.06 7.29 -3.01
N THR A 83 11.35 7.62 -3.13
CA THR A 83 11.89 8.47 -4.19
C THR A 83 11.71 7.80 -5.56
N ASP A 84 12.05 6.52 -5.66
CA ASP A 84 11.94 5.73 -6.89
C ASP A 84 10.49 5.58 -7.40
N LEU A 85 9.50 5.69 -6.51
CA LEU A 85 8.07 5.60 -6.82
C LEU A 85 7.36 6.94 -6.75
N GLU A 86 8.07 8.05 -6.56
CA GLU A 86 7.50 9.39 -6.45
C GLU A 86 6.70 9.77 -7.70
N GLU A 87 7.07 9.26 -8.87
CA GLU A 87 6.34 9.48 -10.11
C GLU A 87 4.94 8.84 -10.12
N PHE A 88 4.78 7.67 -9.50
CA PHE A 88 3.54 6.88 -9.53
C PHE A 88 2.69 7.01 -8.26
N GLY A 89 3.32 7.36 -7.14
CA GLY A 89 2.70 7.40 -5.83
C GLY A 89 3.05 8.66 -5.04
N LYS A 90 2.28 8.90 -3.98
CA LYS A 90 2.56 9.91 -2.97
C LYS A 90 2.73 9.21 -1.63
N VAL A 91 3.80 9.54 -0.92
CA VAL A 91 4.02 9.07 0.45
C VAL A 91 2.92 9.63 1.35
N GLU A 92 2.10 8.75 1.94
CA GLU A 92 1.10 9.15 2.95
C GLU A 92 1.71 9.15 4.34
N ALA A 93 2.60 8.20 4.63
CA ALA A 93 3.26 8.06 5.92
C ALA A 93 4.73 7.74 5.73
N MET A 94 5.59 8.48 6.45
CA MET A 94 7.03 8.21 6.51
C MET A 94 7.30 6.86 7.18
N PRO A 95 8.50 6.27 7.00
CA PRO A 95 8.88 5.02 7.64
C PRO A 95 8.83 5.13 9.17
N VAL A 96 7.96 4.36 9.81
CA VAL A 96 7.84 4.29 11.28
C VAL A 96 8.13 2.87 11.74
N LEU A 97 8.88 2.73 12.84
CA LEU A 97 9.15 1.45 13.47
C LEU A 97 7.96 1.05 14.36
N GLU A 98 7.25 -0.01 13.96
CA GLU A 98 6.20 -0.67 14.74
C GLU A 98 6.70 -2.05 15.19
N GLY A 99 7.27 -2.10 16.39
CA GLY A 99 7.81 -3.31 17.00
C GLY A 99 8.97 -3.91 16.20
N LYS A 100 8.73 -5.04 15.52
CA LYS A 100 9.73 -5.75 14.71
C LYS A 100 9.69 -5.37 13.22
N ARG A 101 8.84 -4.42 12.83
CA ARG A 101 8.65 -4.01 11.43
C ARG A 101 8.82 -2.51 11.32
N MET A 102 9.47 -2.05 10.26
CA MET A 102 9.38 -0.65 9.86
C MET A 102 8.45 -0.55 8.67
N ILE A 103 7.43 0.29 8.76
CA ILE A 103 6.31 0.33 7.82
C ILE A 103 6.23 1.71 7.20
N MET A 104 5.90 1.76 5.92
CA MET A 104 5.67 2.97 5.14
C MET A 104 4.45 2.78 4.23
N PHE A 105 3.66 3.84 4.06
CA PHE A 105 2.48 3.82 3.20
C PHE A 105 2.64 4.78 2.02
N ILE A 106 2.32 4.28 0.83
CA ILE A 106 2.34 5.05 -0.41
C ILE A 106 0.95 4.93 -1.06
N ALA A 107 0.29 6.06 -1.27
CA ALA A 107 -0.94 6.12 -2.04
C ALA A 107 -0.62 6.24 -3.53
N PRO A 108 -1.42 5.63 -4.41
CA PRO A 108 -1.30 5.84 -5.84
C PRO A 108 -1.66 7.30 -6.18
N LYS A 109 -0.88 7.93 -7.05
CA LYS A 109 -1.30 9.21 -7.64
C LYS A 109 -2.49 8.90 -8.54
N LYS A 110 -3.65 9.46 -8.23
CA LYS A 110 -4.82 9.37 -9.11
C LYS A 110 -4.39 9.89 -10.48
N LYS A 111 -4.55 9.09 -11.54
CA LYS A 111 -4.53 9.61 -12.91
C LYS A 111 -5.57 10.73 -12.96
N LYS A 112 -5.10 11.95 -13.20
CA LYS A 112 -5.94 13.11 -13.44
C LYS A 112 -6.70 12.91 -14.75
#